data_AF-A0A7S3CSQ4-F1
#
_entry.id   AF-A0A7S3CSQ4-F1
#
_cell.length_a   1.000
_cell.length_b   1.000
_cell.length_c   1.000
_cell.angle_alpha   90.00
_cell.angle_beta   90.00
_cell.angle_gamma   90.00
#
_symmetry.space_group_name_H-M   'P 1'
#
loop_
_entity.id
_entity.type
_entity.pdbx_description
1 polymer ?
#
loop_
_entity_poly.entity_id
_entity_poly.type
_entity_poly.pdbx_seq_one_letter_code
_entity_poly.pdbx_strand_id
1 'polypeptide(L)'
;MKASGVIDEMVFSMSIGHGDIQSKITFGGYDIDSYAKDSSEVNWHSIRSGSRHWELGLEGFGFKFEEATYGFSYGSRSKPVIVDSGTSFLLMPKGELLAFLKFIQRKVGIDFKLDVIPMGECTVEQYEQFPDLVMVIDGVQYTVPRESYLGIEMGFQCYMKIMTHDLIPFWILGLNFFENYYTIFDQEQLKVGFAPSIHSKIKEESLLANMIYLDDNFEDIVDNNVKEEQRMRLFMQRTVFGFVCAIGIVTTIVYLRQKQQSKRRRQGQYVQFQGEEATQAPNLMI
;
A
#
# COMPACT_ATOMS: atom_id res chain seq x y z
N MET A 1 -27.28 12.36 -6.33
CA MET A 1 -27.25 13.84 -6.39
C MET A 1 -27.60 14.35 -7.78
N LYS A 2 -26.85 14.00 -8.83
CA LYS A 2 -27.15 14.42 -10.22
C LYS A 2 -28.55 13.99 -10.68
N ALA A 3 -28.90 12.70 -10.51
CA ALA A 3 -30.21 12.19 -10.91
C ALA A 3 -31.42 12.86 -10.21
N SER A 4 -31.20 13.45 -9.03
CA SER A 4 -32.21 14.19 -8.28
C SER A 4 -32.14 15.71 -8.50
N GLY A 5 -31.30 16.19 -9.42
CA GLY A 5 -31.14 17.61 -9.73
C GLY A 5 -30.47 18.46 -8.64
N VAL A 6 -29.76 17.85 -7.69
CA VAL A 6 -29.10 18.59 -6.59
C VAL A 6 -27.77 19.21 -7.01
N ILE A 7 -27.13 18.66 -8.04
CA ILE A 7 -25.86 19.14 -8.60
C ILE A 7 -25.96 19.20 -10.11
N ASP A 8 -25.33 20.22 -10.70
CA ASP A 8 -25.34 20.46 -12.14
C ASP A 8 -24.30 19.62 -12.88
N GLU A 9 -23.22 19.22 -12.22
CA GLU A 9 -22.12 18.41 -12.79
C GLU A 9 -21.82 17.21 -11.88
N MET A 10 -21.47 16.05 -12.43
CA MET A 10 -20.97 14.90 -11.64
C MET A 10 -19.50 15.10 -11.28
N VAL A 11 -19.20 16.25 -10.69
CA VAL A 11 -17.87 16.66 -10.28
C VAL A 11 -17.90 16.94 -8.79
N PHE A 12 -16.86 16.55 -8.08
CA PHE A 12 -16.66 17.01 -6.71
C PHE A 12 -15.18 17.36 -6.50
N SER A 13 -14.91 18.22 -5.53
CA SER A 13 -13.56 18.70 -5.27
C SER A 13 -13.30 18.83 -3.78
N MET A 14 -12.03 18.76 -3.40
CA MET A 14 -11.60 18.70 -2.01
C MET A 14 -10.42 19.65 -1.78
N SER A 15 -10.60 20.60 -0.86
CA SER A 15 -9.54 21.42 -0.27
C SER A 15 -9.32 20.93 1.15
N ILE A 16 -8.19 20.28 1.41
CA ILE A 16 -7.88 19.70 2.72
C ILE A 16 -6.91 20.60 3.47
N GLY A 17 -7.34 21.06 4.64
CA GLY A 17 -6.53 21.81 5.59
C GLY A 17 -5.82 20.89 6.57
N HIS A 18 -4.63 21.29 7.02
CA HIS A 18 -3.87 20.57 8.05
C HIS A 18 -4.17 21.08 9.46
N GLY A 19 -4.29 20.17 10.43
CA GLY A 19 -4.56 20.53 11.83
C GLY A 19 -5.94 21.16 12.01
N ASP A 20 -6.00 22.35 12.64
CA ASP A 20 -7.25 23.07 12.88
C ASP A 20 -7.74 23.89 11.67
N ILE A 21 -7.03 23.82 10.54
CA ILE A 21 -7.44 24.51 9.32
C ILE A 21 -8.67 23.81 8.73
N GLN A 22 -9.71 24.60 8.42
CA GLN A 22 -10.95 24.08 7.88
C GLN A 22 -10.74 23.44 6.50
N SER A 23 -11.17 22.17 6.37
CA SER A 23 -11.28 21.47 5.10
C SER A 23 -12.65 21.71 4.45
N LYS A 24 -12.73 21.59 3.13
CA LYS A 24 -13.98 21.69 2.37
C LYS A 24 -14.06 20.62 1.29
N ILE A 25 -15.26 20.04 1.15
CA ILE A 25 -15.68 19.27 0.00
C ILE A 25 -16.80 20.03 -0.72
N THR A 26 -16.69 20.14 -2.04
CA THR A 26 -17.70 20.76 -2.91
C THR A 26 -18.26 19.70 -3.84
N PHE A 27 -19.58 19.61 -3.93
CA PHE A 27 -20.27 18.74 -4.89
C PHE A 27 -20.91 19.59 -5.98
N GLY A 28 -20.87 19.11 -7.22
CA GLY A 28 -21.42 19.79 -8.37
C GLY A 28 -20.47 20.72 -9.12
N GLY A 29 -19.17 20.68 -8.81
CA GLY A 29 -18.17 21.51 -9.45
C GLY A 29 -16.91 21.71 -8.60
N TYR A 30 -16.13 22.71 -8.96
CA TYR A 30 -14.89 23.11 -8.30
C TYR A 30 -14.69 24.63 -8.39
N ASP A 31 -13.86 25.18 -7.51
CA ASP A 31 -13.59 26.62 -7.40
C ASP A 31 -12.07 26.84 -7.29
N ILE A 32 -11.46 27.14 -8.45
CA ILE A 32 -10.01 27.33 -8.56
C ILE A 32 -9.58 28.61 -7.85
N ASP A 33 -10.34 29.69 -8.01
CA ASP A 33 -9.99 31.01 -7.47
C ASP A 33 -9.96 31.00 -5.94
N SER A 34 -10.83 30.21 -5.31
CA SER A 34 -10.89 30.10 -3.84
C SER A 34 -9.92 29.06 -3.26
N TYR A 35 -9.58 27.98 -3.97
CA TYR A 35 -8.91 26.81 -3.37
C TYR A 35 -7.59 26.39 -4.03
N ALA A 36 -7.29 26.87 -5.24
CA ALA A 36 -5.98 26.72 -5.84
C ALA A 36 -5.10 27.91 -5.47
N LYS A 37 -3.84 27.64 -5.10
CA LYS A 37 -2.84 28.66 -4.83
C LYS A 37 -2.58 29.46 -6.10
N ASP A 38 -2.58 30.78 -5.99
CA ASP A 38 -2.27 31.75 -7.04
C ASP A 38 -3.03 31.55 -8.36
N SER A 39 -4.27 31.02 -8.30
CA SER A 39 -5.07 30.68 -9.48
C SER A 39 -4.33 29.75 -10.46
N SER A 40 -3.52 28.84 -9.91
CA SER A 40 -2.74 27.87 -10.67
C SER A 40 -3.61 27.00 -11.57
N GLU A 41 -3.08 26.66 -12.74
CA GLU A 41 -3.74 25.78 -13.69
C GLU A 41 -3.91 24.37 -13.10
N VAL A 42 -5.03 23.73 -13.46
CA VAL A 42 -5.30 22.35 -13.08
C VAL A 42 -4.62 21.41 -14.06
N ASN A 43 -3.77 20.53 -13.53
CA ASN A 43 -3.22 19.40 -14.26
C ASN A 43 -4.23 18.25 -14.24
N TRP A 44 -4.77 17.90 -15.40
CA TRP A 44 -5.80 16.87 -15.55
C TRP A 44 -5.20 15.53 -15.98
N HIS A 45 -5.58 14.47 -15.27
CA HIS A 45 -5.13 13.11 -15.50
C HIS A 45 -6.31 12.19 -15.75
N SER A 46 -6.27 11.45 -16.86
CA SER A 46 -7.34 10.51 -17.20
C SER A 46 -7.25 9.27 -16.32
N ILE A 47 -8.39 8.81 -15.80
CA ILE A 47 -8.45 7.57 -15.03
C ILE A 47 -8.13 6.39 -15.95
N ARG A 48 -7.33 5.44 -15.43
CA ARG A 48 -6.98 4.23 -16.16
C ARG A 48 -8.24 3.46 -16.55
N SER A 49 -8.33 3.13 -17.85
CA SER A 49 -9.48 2.44 -18.43
C SER A 49 -9.79 1.14 -17.69
N GLY A 50 -11.07 0.93 -17.35
CA GLY A 50 -11.54 -0.26 -16.64
C GLY A 50 -11.28 -0.27 -15.13
N SER A 51 -10.64 0.76 -14.57
CA SER A 51 -10.49 0.90 -13.12
C SER A 51 -11.85 1.14 -12.45
N ARG A 52 -11.97 0.66 -11.20
CA ARG A 52 -13.08 0.98 -10.29
C ARG A 52 -12.71 2.03 -9.24
N HIS A 53 -11.46 2.46 -9.25
CA HIS A 53 -10.91 3.49 -8.36
C HIS A 53 -10.49 4.71 -9.17
N TRP A 54 -10.21 5.82 -8.49
CA TRP A 54 -9.52 6.98 -9.04
C TRP A 54 -8.03 6.66 -9.26
N GLU A 55 -7.78 5.74 -10.20
CA GLU A 55 -6.47 5.16 -10.47
C GLU A 55 -5.79 5.87 -11.64
N LEU A 56 -4.56 6.33 -11.41
CA LEU A 56 -3.69 6.97 -12.39
C LEU A 56 -2.44 6.09 -12.64
N GLY A 57 -1.61 6.50 -13.61
CA GLY A 57 -0.31 5.91 -13.87
C GLY A 57 0.82 6.70 -13.22
N LEU A 58 1.50 6.11 -12.24
CA LEU A 58 2.73 6.64 -11.67
C LEU A 58 3.92 6.21 -12.54
N GLU A 59 4.58 7.17 -13.18
CA GLU A 59 5.72 6.95 -14.08
C GLU A 59 7.05 6.85 -13.32
N GLY A 60 7.11 7.43 -12.13
CA GLY A 60 8.29 7.38 -11.28
C GLY A 60 8.08 8.14 -9.98
N PHE A 61 9.07 8.03 -9.11
CA PHE A 61 9.15 8.78 -7.87
C PHE A 61 10.60 9.10 -7.55
N GLY A 62 10.84 10.10 -6.70
CA GLY A 62 12.18 10.50 -6.31
C GLY A 62 12.19 11.38 -5.09
N PHE A 63 13.39 11.82 -4.72
CA PHE A 63 13.65 12.59 -3.51
C PHE A 63 14.53 13.76 -3.87
N LYS A 64 14.03 14.96 -3.58
CA LYS A 64 14.72 16.22 -3.86
C LYS A 64 15.49 16.68 -2.63
N PHE A 65 16.81 16.79 -2.79
CA PHE A 65 17.75 17.39 -1.84
C PHE A 65 18.30 18.66 -2.46
N GLU A 66 17.96 19.82 -1.90
CA GLU A 66 18.44 21.12 -2.37
C GLU A 66 18.31 21.24 -3.91
N GLU A 67 19.44 21.16 -4.64
CA GLU A 67 19.53 21.31 -6.09
C GLU A 67 19.43 20.00 -6.89
N ALA A 68 19.43 18.84 -6.23
CA ALA A 68 19.46 17.53 -6.89
C ALA A 68 18.22 16.69 -6.56
N THR A 69 17.63 16.09 -7.59
CA THR A 69 16.56 15.09 -7.40
C THR A 69 17.10 13.71 -7.76
N TYR A 70 16.99 12.76 -6.83
CA TYR A 70 17.38 11.37 -7.02
C TYR A 70 16.13 10.51 -7.12
N GLY A 71 15.96 9.74 -8.17
CA GLY A 71 14.70 9.01 -8.35
C GLY A 71 14.80 7.71 -9.11
N PHE A 72 13.63 7.11 -9.24
CA PHE A 72 13.35 5.87 -9.93
C PHE A 72 12.30 6.14 -11.00
N SER A 73 12.56 5.70 -12.22
CA SER A 73 11.58 5.70 -13.30
C SER A 73 11.16 4.27 -13.62
N TYR A 74 9.86 4.06 -13.85
CA TYR A 74 9.34 2.80 -14.40
C TYR A 74 9.61 2.65 -15.91
N GLY A 75 10.35 3.60 -16.52
CA GLY A 75 10.68 3.63 -17.94
C GLY A 75 9.44 3.86 -18.79
N SER A 76 9.23 3.03 -19.81
CA SER A 76 8.03 3.09 -20.66
C SER A 76 6.77 2.51 -20.01
N ARG A 77 6.82 2.19 -18.70
CA ARG A 77 5.72 1.61 -17.92
C ARG A 77 5.31 2.61 -16.84
N SER A 78 4.14 2.40 -16.27
CA SER A 78 3.69 3.07 -15.05
C SER A 78 3.13 2.05 -14.07
N LYS A 79 3.20 2.37 -12.78
CA LYS A 79 2.51 1.62 -11.72
C LYS A 79 1.15 2.24 -11.40
N PRO A 80 0.16 1.43 -10.96
CA PRO A 80 -1.07 1.98 -10.45
C PRO A 80 -0.78 2.87 -9.24
N VAL A 81 -1.42 4.05 -9.20
CA VAL A 81 -1.53 4.89 -8.02
C VAL A 81 -3.00 5.29 -7.85
N ILE A 82 -3.53 5.12 -6.64
CA ILE A 82 -4.92 5.45 -6.31
C ILE A 82 -4.97 6.76 -5.56
N VAL A 83 -5.85 7.67 -5.99
CA VAL A 83 -6.14 8.94 -5.31
C VAL A 83 -7.26 8.69 -4.29
N ASP A 84 -6.92 8.65 -2.99
CA ASP A 84 -7.84 8.16 -1.96
C ASP A 84 -7.83 9.02 -0.69
N SER A 85 -8.84 9.88 -0.55
CA SER A 85 -9.07 10.66 0.66
C SER A 85 -9.48 9.80 1.88
N GLY A 86 -9.77 8.51 1.68
CA GLY A 86 -10.06 7.55 2.75
C GLY A 86 -8.80 7.02 3.45
N THR A 87 -7.61 7.31 2.92
CA THR A 87 -6.33 6.90 3.50
C THR A 87 -5.60 8.12 4.09
N SER A 88 -5.17 8.04 5.36
CA SER A 88 -4.52 9.19 6.03
C SER A 88 -3.13 9.51 5.48
N PHE A 89 -2.32 8.49 5.20
CA PHE A 89 -0.92 8.62 4.79
C PHE A 89 -0.73 8.17 3.34
N LEU A 90 0.41 8.53 2.74
CA LEU A 90 0.83 7.89 1.51
C LEU A 90 1.01 6.38 1.77
N LEU A 91 0.53 5.54 0.86
CA LEU A 91 0.91 4.14 0.85
C LEU A 91 1.97 3.93 -0.23
N MET A 92 3.13 3.44 0.18
CA MET A 92 4.22 3.08 -0.71
C MET A 92 4.41 1.55 -0.71
N PRO A 93 4.58 0.90 -1.89
CA PRO A 93 4.92 -0.51 -1.96
C PRO A 93 6.18 -0.84 -1.13
N LYS A 94 6.16 -1.97 -0.41
CA LYS A 94 7.18 -2.28 0.62
C LYS A 94 8.61 -2.26 0.11
N GLY A 95 8.87 -2.87 -1.05
CA GLY A 95 10.22 -2.89 -1.65
C GLY A 95 10.75 -1.49 -1.98
N GLU A 96 9.88 -0.58 -2.41
CA GLU A 96 10.23 0.81 -2.72
C GLU A 96 10.46 1.61 -1.43
N LEU A 97 9.60 1.42 -0.42
CA LEU A 97 9.80 2.06 0.88
C LEU A 97 11.12 1.61 1.52
N LEU A 98 11.43 0.32 1.50
CA LEU A 98 12.72 -0.19 1.99
C LEU A 98 13.91 0.39 1.22
N ALA A 99 13.80 0.57 -0.09
CA ALA A 99 14.85 1.20 -0.89
C ALA A 99 15.04 2.67 -0.48
N PHE A 100 13.93 3.38 -0.27
CA PHE A 100 13.96 4.74 0.24
C PHE A 100 14.61 4.84 1.62
N LEU A 101 14.23 3.98 2.58
CA LEU A 101 14.81 3.98 3.92
C LEU A 101 16.33 3.72 3.88
N LYS A 102 16.79 2.77 3.06
CA LYS A 102 18.23 2.53 2.83
C LYS A 102 18.92 3.76 2.25
N PHE A 103 18.26 4.45 1.32
CA PHE A 103 18.79 5.67 0.73
C PHE A 103 18.91 6.81 1.76
N ILE A 104 17.88 7.03 2.58
CA ILE A 104 17.90 7.98 3.70
C ILE A 104 19.00 7.66 4.70
N GLN A 105 19.15 6.40 5.09
CA GLN A 105 20.20 5.99 6.02
C GLN A 105 21.59 6.38 5.50
N ARG A 106 21.84 6.24 4.18
CA ARG A 106 23.12 6.61 3.57
C ARG A 106 23.32 8.12 3.43
N LYS A 107 22.26 8.87 3.12
CA LYS A 107 22.36 10.32 2.84
C LYS A 107 22.25 11.20 4.08
N VAL A 108 21.37 10.84 5.01
CA VAL A 108 21.02 11.64 6.20
C VAL A 108 21.49 10.96 7.50
N GLY A 109 21.81 9.66 7.46
CA GLY A 109 22.31 8.94 8.63
C GLY A 109 21.21 8.50 9.61
N ILE A 110 19.94 8.55 9.22
CA ILE A 110 18.82 8.09 10.05
C ILE A 110 18.52 6.62 9.76
N ASP A 111 18.56 5.77 10.79
CA ASP A 111 18.19 4.35 10.70
C ASP A 111 16.73 4.16 11.14
N PHE A 112 15.81 4.25 10.19
CA PHE A 112 14.40 3.97 10.42
C PHE A 112 14.14 2.47 10.54
N LYS A 113 13.39 2.09 11.57
CA LYS A 113 12.78 0.76 11.69
C LYS A 113 11.41 0.77 11.05
N LEU A 114 11.20 -0.16 10.14
CA LEU A 114 9.93 -0.33 9.43
C LEU A 114 9.09 -1.43 10.08
N ASP A 115 7.93 -1.04 10.61
CA ASP A 115 6.79 -1.94 10.81
C ASP A 115 5.71 -1.59 9.76
N VAL A 116 4.59 -0.98 10.16
CA VAL A 116 3.61 -0.41 9.22
C VAL A 116 4.08 0.96 8.70
N ILE A 117 4.64 1.77 9.59
CA ILE A 117 5.25 3.07 9.28
C ILE A 117 6.71 3.10 9.76
N PRO A 118 7.63 3.79 9.05
CA PRO A 118 9.00 4.00 9.50
C PRO A 118 9.09 4.91 10.72
N MET A 119 9.86 4.49 11.75
CA MET A 119 10.20 5.30 12.93
C MET A 119 11.69 5.21 13.28
N GLY A 120 12.28 6.29 13.78
CA GLY A 120 13.69 6.33 14.17
C GLY A 120 14.07 7.61 14.91
N GLU A 121 15.21 7.59 15.61
CA GLU A 121 15.76 8.79 16.26
C GLU A 121 16.39 9.72 15.21
N CYS A 122 16.20 11.03 15.37
CA CYS A 122 16.71 12.04 14.45
C CYS A 122 17.04 13.35 15.17
N THR A 123 18.17 13.99 14.87
CA THR A 123 18.42 15.35 15.35
C THR A 123 17.62 16.38 14.55
N VAL A 124 17.59 17.64 15.03
CA VAL A 124 16.98 18.75 14.28
C VAL A 124 17.68 18.94 12.93
N GLU A 125 19.01 18.83 12.89
CA GLU A 125 19.78 18.96 11.66
C GLU A 125 19.43 17.84 10.67
N GLN A 126 19.29 16.60 11.14
CA GLN A 126 18.89 15.47 10.30
C GLN A 126 17.45 15.60 9.80
N TYR A 127 16.55 16.13 10.62
CA TYR A 127 15.19 16.46 10.20
C TYR A 127 15.21 17.50 9.08
N GLU A 128 15.95 18.60 9.22
CA GLU A 128 16.02 19.66 8.19
C GLU A 128 16.67 19.21 6.87
N GLN A 129 17.59 18.24 6.92
CA GLN A 129 18.23 17.64 5.75
C GLN A 129 17.35 16.62 5.01
N PHE A 130 16.20 16.26 5.57
CA PHE A 130 15.35 15.25 4.96
C PHE A 130 14.69 15.77 3.68
N PRO A 131 14.65 14.98 2.60
CA PRO A 131 14.26 15.47 1.28
C PRO A 131 12.77 15.79 1.18
N ASP A 132 12.38 16.41 0.07
CA ASP A 132 11.00 16.37 -0.40
C ASP A 132 10.79 15.12 -1.26
N LEU A 133 9.59 14.53 -1.22
CA LEU A 133 9.20 13.43 -2.10
C LEU A 133 8.64 14.01 -3.40
N VAL A 134 9.04 13.45 -4.53
CA VAL A 134 8.56 13.83 -5.86
C VAL A 134 7.92 12.61 -6.52
N MET A 135 6.77 12.80 -7.15
CA MET A 135 6.07 11.77 -7.93
C MET A 135 5.83 12.28 -9.35
N VAL A 136 5.88 11.40 -10.34
CA VAL A 136 5.65 11.77 -11.74
C VAL A 136 4.42 11.06 -12.27
N ILE A 137 3.42 11.84 -12.71
CA ILE A 137 2.15 11.35 -13.25
C ILE A 137 1.90 12.09 -14.56
N ASP A 138 1.77 11.36 -15.67
CA ASP A 138 1.64 11.88 -17.04
C ASP A 138 2.65 13.00 -17.36
N GLY A 139 3.92 12.81 -17.01
CA GLY A 139 4.99 13.79 -17.20
C GLY A 139 4.96 15.00 -16.24
N VAL A 140 3.96 15.13 -15.38
CA VAL A 140 3.85 16.21 -14.39
C VAL A 140 4.48 15.78 -13.07
N GLN A 141 5.34 16.64 -12.50
CA GLN A 141 5.97 16.42 -11.21
C GLN A 141 5.11 16.96 -10.06
N TYR A 142 4.88 16.12 -9.07
CA TYR A 142 4.15 16.44 -7.85
C TYR A 142 5.08 16.30 -6.63
N THR A 143 5.44 17.42 -6.04
CA THR A 143 6.21 17.48 -4.80
C THR A 143 5.32 17.34 -3.58
N VAL A 144 5.69 16.46 -2.66
CA VAL A 144 5.15 16.38 -1.29
C VAL A 144 6.27 16.84 -0.36
N PRO A 145 6.14 18.02 0.27
CA PRO A 145 7.19 18.59 1.08
C PRO A 145 7.44 17.73 2.32
N ARG A 146 8.69 17.71 2.79
CA ARG A 146 9.11 16.95 3.99
C ARG A 146 8.11 17.03 5.13
N GLU A 147 7.65 18.22 5.48
CA GLU A 147 6.79 18.46 6.64
C GLU A 147 5.40 17.80 6.51
N SER A 148 5.00 17.44 5.28
CA SER A 148 3.77 16.69 5.02
C SER A 148 3.96 15.19 5.19
N TYR A 149 5.18 14.67 5.18
CA TYR A 149 5.41 13.22 5.29
C TYR A 149 6.45 12.78 6.33
N LEU A 150 7.09 13.72 7.02
CA LEU A 150 7.95 13.47 8.18
C LEU A 150 7.41 14.27 9.37
N GLY A 151 7.17 13.59 10.48
CA GLY A 151 6.86 14.20 11.77
C GLY A 151 8.00 14.00 12.75
N ILE A 152 8.10 14.90 13.73
CA ILE A 152 9.02 14.79 14.87
C ILE A 152 8.21 14.91 16.17
N GLU A 153 8.37 13.95 17.07
CA GLU A 153 7.76 13.96 18.40
C GLU A 153 8.74 14.47 19.47
N MET A 154 8.22 14.70 20.69
CA MET A 154 9.07 15.01 21.83
C MET A 154 10.09 13.89 22.06
N GLY A 155 11.34 14.26 22.29
CA GLY A 155 12.44 13.30 22.44
C GLY A 155 13.15 12.95 21.14
N PHE A 156 13.02 13.76 20.08
CA PHE A 156 13.78 13.61 18.82
C PHE A 156 13.47 12.30 18.07
N GLN A 157 12.23 11.82 18.20
CA GLN A 157 11.76 10.66 17.47
C GLN A 157 11.05 11.11 16.18
N CYS A 158 11.66 10.79 15.04
CA CYS A 158 11.07 10.98 13.73
C CYS A 158 10.17 9.80 13.36
N TYR A 159 9.06 10.11 12.70
CA TYR A 159 8.21 9.10 12.09
C TYR A 159 7.75 9.57 10.71
N MET A 160 7.62 8.62 9.80
CA MET A 160 7.16 8.89 8.45
C MET A 160 5.65 8.70 8.35
N LYS A 161 4.96 9.68 7.76
CA LYS A 161 3.56 9.57 7.32
C LYS A 161 3.49 8.90 5.93
N ILE A 162 4.25 7.83 5.79
CA ILE A 162 4.24 6.90 4.65
C ILE A 162 4.11 5.50 5.23
N MET A 163 3.05 4.82 4.88
CA MET A 163 2.78 3.45 5.32
C MET A 163 3.04 2.45 4.21
N THR A 164 3.13 1.18 4.58
CA THR A 164 3.19 0.08 3.62
C THR A 164 2.32 -1.09 4.05
N HIS A 165 2.02 -1.98 3.11
CA HIS A 165 1.31 -3.23 3.38
C HIS A 165 1.81 -4.34 2.46
N ASP A 166 2.04 -5.53 3.02
CA ASP A 166 2.54 -6.71 2.29
C ASP A 166 1.66 -7.17 1.12
N LEU A 167 0.42 -6.73 1.00
CA LEU A 167 -0.52 -7.22 -0.03
C LEU A 167 -0.90 -6.13 -1.03
N ILE A 168 -0.41 -4.91 -0.84
CA ILE A 168 -0.77 -3.75 -1.66
C ILE A 168 0.45 -3.38 -2.52
N PRO A 169 0.48 -3.76 -3.82
CA PRO A 169 1.62 -3.54 -4.70
C PRO A 169 1.56 -2.20 -5.47
N PHE A 170 0.62 -1.33 -5.10
CA PHE A 170 0.36 -0.05 -5.77
C PHE A 170 0.47 1.11 -4.77
N TRP A 171 0.62 2.32 -5.29
CA TRP A 171 0.67 3.52 -4.46
C TRP A 171 -0.72 4.01 -4.09
N ILE A 172 -0.84 4.67 -2.93
CA ILE A 172 -2.03 5.45 -2.57
C ILE A 172 -1.61 6.86 -2.22
N LEU A 173 -2.21 7.86 -2.87
CA LEU A 173 -2.14 9.25 -2.48
C LEU A 173 -3.17 9.48 -1.38
N GLY A 174 -2.70 9.53 -0.12
CA GLY A 174 -3.54 9.77 1.05
C GLY A 174 -3.69 11.26 1.38
N LEU A 175 -4.32 11.56 2.52
CA LEU A 175 -4.64 12.94 2.92
C LEU A 175 -3.43 13.87 3.00
N ASN A 176 -2.23 13.38 3.34
CA ASN A 176 -1.02 14.21 3.32
C ASN A 176 -0.61 14.69 1.91
N PHE A 177 -1.06 14.02 0.84
CA PHE A 177 -1.01 14.57 -0.51
C PHE A 177 -2.09 15.65 -0.72
N PHE A 178 -3.33 15.38 -0.29
CA PHE A 178 -4.46 16.30 -0.46
C PHE A 178 -4.28 17.62 0.33
N GLU A 179 -3.54 17.59 1.44
CA GLU A 179 -3.13 18.80 2.18
C GLU A 179 -2.31 19.77 1.31
N ASN A 180 -1.62 19.25 0.29
CA ASN A 180 -0.78 20.03 -0.62
C ASN A 180 -1.43 20.35 -1.96
N TYR A 181 -2.42 19.57 -2.38
CA TYR A 181 -3.05 19.70 -3.70
C TYR A 181 -4.57 19.76 -3.58
N TYR A 182 -5.14 20.85 -4.09
CA TYR A 182 -6.57 20.94 -4.37
C TYR A 182 -6.90 19.89 -5.43
N THR A 183 -7.79 18.97 -5.06
CA THR A 183 -8.05 17.76 -5.84
C THR A 183 -9.48 17.77 -6.36
N ILE A 184 -9.63 17.58 -7.67
CA ILE A 184 -10.91 17.61 -8.37
C ILE A 184 -11.16 16.25 -9.00
N PHE A 185 -12.36 15.70 -8.77
CA PHE A 185 -12.79 14.41 -9.28
C PHE A 185 -13.94 14.63 -10.25
N ASP A 186 -13.67 14.42 -11.54
CA ASP A 186 -14.66 14.57 -12.61
C ASP A 186 -15.14 13.19 -13.06
N GLN A 187 -16.33 12.81 -12.63
CA GLN A 187 -16.95 11.52 -12.99
C GLN A 187 -17.56 11.54 -14.40
N GLU A 188 -17.82 12.72 -14.97
CA GLU A 188 -18.37 12.85 -16.32
C GLU A 188 -17.31 12.53 -17.36
N GLN A 189 -16.09 13.00 -17.13
CA GLN A 189 -14.94 12.83 -18.02
C GLN A 189 -13.97 11.74 -17.57
N LEU A 190 -14.23 11.11 -16.42
CA LEU A 190 -13.37 10.07 -15.82
C LEU A 190 -11.92 10.54 -15.68
N LYS A 191 -11.72 11.66 -15.01
CA LYS A 191 -10.40 12.26 -14.78
C LYS A 191 -10.28 12.85 -13.38
N VAL A 192 -9.04 13.03 -12.93
CA VAL A 192 -8.71 13.73 -11.69
C VAL A 192 -7.85 14.94 -12.04
N GLY A 193 -8.14 16.06 -11.40
CA GLY A 193 -7.40 17.31 -11.54
C GLY A 193 -6.63 17.64 -10.27
N PHE A 194 -5.40 18.11 -10.41
CA PHE A 194 -4.59 18.62 -9.31
C PHE A 194 -4.12 20.04 -9.58
N ALA A 195 -4.25 20.90 -8.58
CA ALA A 195 -3.58 22.20 -8.50
C ALA A 195 -2.99 22.35 -7.09
N PRO A 196 -1.86 23.06 -6.90
CA PRO A 196 -1.38 23.40 -5.57
C PRO A 196 -2.51 24.02 -4.73
N SER A 197 -2.73 23.48 -3.53
CA SER A 197 -3.79 23.96 -2.60
C SER A 197 -3.43 25.32 -2.02
N ILE A 198 -4.42 26.13 -1.66
CA ILE A 198 -4.21 27.31 -0.79
C ILE A 198 -3.60 26.96 0.58
N HIS A 199 -3.68 25.69 0.99
CA HIS A 199 -3.07 25.17 2.23
C HIS A 199 -1.68 24.55 1.99
N SER A 200 -1.21 24.57 0.75
CA SER A 200 0.03 23.91 0.35
C SER A 200 1.25 24.47 1.05
N LYS A 201 2.12 23.58 1.51
CA LYS A 201 3.43 23.92 2.09
C LYS A 201 4.56 23.85 1.05
N ILE A 202 4.21 23.60 -0.22
CA ILE A 202 5.15 23.53 -1.33
C ILE A 202 5.81 24.90 -1.53
N LYS A 203 7.14 24.94 -1.39
CA LYS A 203 7.97 26.13 -1.69
C LYS A 203 8.05 26.33 -3.20
N GLU A 204 8.01 27.57 -3.69
CA GLU A 204 8.06 27.85 -5.15
C GLU A 204 9.31 27.27 -5.82
N GLU A 205 10.46 27.32 -5.15
CA GLU A 205 11.74 26.72 -5.59
C GLU A 205 11.64 25.19 -5.78
N SER A 206 10.69 24.55 -5.08
CA SER A 206 10.47 23.12 -5.21
C SER A 206 9.85 22.75 -6.57
N LEU A 207 9.09 23.66 -7.18
CA LEU A 207 8.37 23.50 -8.46
C LEU A 207 9.29 23.67 -9.69
N LEU A 208 10.50 24.20 -9.51
CA LEU A 208 11.40 24.58 -10.60
C LEU A 208 12.56 23.58 -10.85
N ALA A 209 12.66 22.51 -10.06
CA ALA A 209 13.73 21.51 -10.30
C ALA A 209 13.39 20.63 -11.50
N ASN A 210 14.25 20.69 -12.50
CA ASN A 210 14.22 19.80 -13.65
C ASN A 210 15.44 18.88 -13.61
N MET A 211 15.19 17.62 -13.98
CA MET A 211 16.10 16.47 -14.01
C MET A 211 16.11 15.64 -12.72
N ILE A 212 15.35 14.54 -12.75
CA ILE A 212 15.56 13.39 -11.88
C ILE A 212 16.84 12.71 -12.36
N TYR A 213 17.90 12.79 -11.57
CA TYR A 213 19.07 11.96 -11.77
C TYR A 213 18.74 10.56 -11.26
N LEU A 214 18.88 9.56 -12.13
CA LEU A 214 18.85 8.17 -11.70
C LEU A 214 20.16 7.94 -10.94
N ASP A 215 20.07 7.67 -9.63
CA ASP A 215 21.18 6.99 -8.96
C ASP A 215 21.11 5.54 -9.41
N ASP A 216 22.07 5.10 -10.22
CA ASP A 216 22.14 3.73 -10.75
C ASP A 216 22.00 2.69 -9.61
N ASN A 217 22.46 3.02 -8.40
CA ASN A 217 22.32 2.13 -7.25
C ASN A 217 20.89 2.09 -6.71
N PHE A 218 20.10 3.16 -6.86
CA PHE A 218 18.73 3.20 -6.34
C PHE A 218 17.82 2.24 -7.10
N GLU A 219 17.93 2.20 -8.43
CA GLU A 219 17.21 1.23 -9.26
C GLU A 219 17.58 -0.20 -8.88
N ASP A 220 18.87 -0.51 -8.79
CA ASP A 220 19.35 -1.83 -8.36
C ASP A 220 18.86 -2.22 -6.95
N ILE A 221 18.78 -1.26 -6.01
CA ILE A 221 18.29 -1.53 -4.66
C ILE A 221 16.79 -1.83 -4.68
N VAL A 222 15.99 -1.06 -5.42
CA VAL A 222 14.54 -1.32 -5.58
C VAL A 222 14.35 -2.69 -6.20
N ASP A 223 15.04 -2.98 -7.30
CA ASP A 223 14.92 -4.24 -8.04
C ASP A 223 15.32 -5.45 -7.19
N ASN A 224 16.43 -5.34 -6.45
CA ASN A 224 16.90 -6.41 -5.56
C ASN A 224 15.95 -6.61 -4.37
N ASN A 225 15.46 -5.54 -3.74
CA ASN A 225 14.49 -5.65 -2.65
C ASN A 225 13.18 -6.31 -3.13
N VAL A 226 12.68 -5.93 -4.31
CA VAL A 226 11.48 -6.52 -4.91
C VAL A 226 11.71 -8.01 -5.22
N LYS A 227 12.87 -8.37 -5.80
CA LYS A 227 13.23 -9.78 -6.08
C LYS A 227 13.37 -10.60 -4.80
N GLU A 228 14.00 -10.08 -3.75
CA GLU A 228 14.11 -10.74 -2.46
C GLU A 228 12.72 -10.96 -1.82
N GLU A 229 11.85 -9.96 -1.88
CA GLU A 229 10.49 -10.07 -1.35
C GLU A 229 9.69 -11.14 -2.11
N GLN A 230 9.76 -11.17 -3.44
CA GLN A 230 9.13 -12.21 -4.25
C GLN A 230 9.67 -13.61 -3.92
N ARG A 231 10.99 -13.75 -3.73
CA ARG A 231 11.62 -15.01 -3.32
C ARG A 231 11.14 -15.44 -1.94
N MET A 232 11.06 -14.54 -0.98
CA MET A 232 10.57 -14.81 0.37
C MET A 232 9.09 -15.21 0.37
N ARG A 233 8.25 -14.52 -0.40
CA ARG A 233 6.82 -14.90 -0.57
C ARG A 233 6.68 -16.30 -1.17
N LEU A 234 7.44 -16.61 -2.22
CA LEU A 234 7.41 -17.92 -2.86
C LEU A 234 7.89 -19.02 -1.91
N PHE A 235 8.94 -18.74 -1.11
CA PHE A 235 9.44 -19.64 -0.08
C PHE A 235 8.39 -19.90 1.03
N MET A 236 7.74 -18.84 1.53
CA MET A 236 6.68 -18.95 2.54
C MET A 236 5.47 -19.73 2.00
N GLN A 237 5.03 -19.45 0.77
CA GLN A 237 3.96 -20.22 0.13
C GLN A 237 4.31 -21.70 0.01
N ARG A 238 5.53 -22.02 -0.45
CA ARG A 238 6.01 -23.41 -0.54
C ARG A 238 6.06 -24.09 0.83
N THR A 239 6.50 -23.38 1.86
CA THR A 239 6.59 -23.91 3.22
C THR A 239 5.21 -24.20 3.79
N VAL A 240 4.27 -23.25 3.69
CA VAL A 240 2.88 -23.43 4.14
C VAL A 240 2.20 -24.56 3.38
N PHE A 241 2.35 -24.61 2.05
CA PHE A 241 1.80 -25.69 1.23
C PHE A 241 2.39 -27.06 1.62
N GLY A 242 3.70 -27.10 1.90
CA GLY A 242 4.38 -28.29 2.41
C GLY A 242 3.81 -28.78 3.75
N PHE A 243 3.58 -27.88 4.71
CA PHE A 243 2.96 -28.22 5.99
C PHE A 243 1.51 -28.70 5.83
N VAL A 244 0.70 -28.05 5.00
CA VAL A 244 -0.68 -28.46 4.73
C VAL A 244 -0.72 -29.85 4.08
N CYS A 245 0.16 -30.13 3.10
CA CYS A 245 0.30 -31.45 2.51
C CYS A 245 0.71 -32.51 3.55
N ALA A 246 1.68 -32.21 4.42
CA ALA A 246 2.13 -33.12 5.45
C ALA A 246 1.02 -33.47 6.44
N ILE A 247 0.23 -32.48 6.89
CA ILE A 247 -0.93 -32.67 7.76
C ILE A 247 -2.00 -33.53 7.05
N GLY A 248 -2.26 -33.29 5.77
CA GLY A 248 -3.18 -34.09 4.96
C GLY A 248 -2.75 -35.56 4.85
N ILE A 249 -1.45 -35.81 4.68
CA ILE A 249 -0.89 -37.17 4.65
C ILE A 249 -1.03 -37.85 6.01
N VAL A 250 -0.66 -37.16 7.10
CA VAL A 250 -0.75 -37.72 8.46
C VAL A 250 -2.18 -38.05 8.84
N THR A 251 -3.13 -37.14 8.57
CA THR A 251 -4.56 -37.37 8.84
C THR A 251 -5.10 -38.55 8.03
N THR A 252 -4.71 -38.68 6.76
CA THR A 252 -5.05 -39.84 5.92
C THR A 252 -4.48 -41.14 6.49
N ILE A 253 -3.21 -41.16 6.91
CA ILE A 253 -2.57 -42.34 7.52
C ILE A 253 -3.27 -42.73 8.82
N VAL A 254 -3.59 -41.76 9.69
CA VAL A 254 -4.33 -42.00 10.94
C VAL A 254 -5.72 -42.57 10.65
N TYR A 255 -6.45 -41.98 9.70
CA TYR A 255 -7.76 -42.47 9.27
C TYR A 255 -7.69 -43.92 8.75
N LEU A 256 -6.71 -44.22 7.88
CA LEU A 256 -6.52 -45.57 7.35
C LEU A 256 -6.16 -46.58 8.45
N ARG A 257 -5.33 -46.20 9.42
CA ARG A 257 -5.01 -47.04 10.59
C ARG A 257 -6.24 -47.31 11.46
N GLN A 258 -7.05 -46.30 11.75
CA GLN A 258 -8.31 -46.46 12.50
C GLN A 258 -9.30 -47.38 11.76
N LYS A 259 -9.40 -47.23 10.43
CA LYS A 259 -10.25 -48.08 9.58
C LYS A 259 -9.78 -49.54 9.54
N GLN A 260 -8.47 -49.79 9.57
CA GLN A 260 -7.93 -51.15 9.67
C GLN A 260 -8.19 -51.77 11.06
N GLN A 261 -8.02 -51.00 12.14
CA GLN A 261 -8.31 -51.46 13.50
C GLN A 261 -9.80 -51.79 13.68
N SER A 262 -10.71 -50.99 13.14
CA SER A 262 -12.15 -51.26 13.21
C SER A 262 -12.55 -52.52 12.43
N LYS A 263 -11.95 -52.77 11.25
CA LYS A 263 -12.11 -54.04 10.51
C LYS A 263 -11.61 -55.23 11.32
N ARG A 264 -10.43 -55.14 11.97
CA ARG A 264 -9.90 -56.21 12.82
C ARG A 264 -10.79 -56.49 14.04
N ARG A 265 -11.32 -55.45 14.69
CA ARG A 265 -12.30 -55.62 15.80
C ARG A 265 -13.58 -56.32 15.35
N ARG A 266 -14.12 -55.95 14.18
CA ARG A 266 -15.31 -56.62 13.61
C ARG A 266 -15.05 -58.09 13.25
N GLN A 267 -13.87 -58.42 12.71
CA GLN A 267 -13.47 -59.81 12.45
C GLN A 267 -13.25 -60.59 13.75
N GLY A 268 -12.63 -60.00 14.77
CA GLY A 268 -12.46 -60.63 16.09
C GLY A 268 -13.78 -60.89 16.82
N GLN A 269 -14.75 -59.98 16.72
CA GLN A 269 -16.11 -60.21 17.22
C GLN A 269 -16.81 -61.35 16.48
N TYR A 270 -16.68 -61.43 15.15
CA TYR A 270 -17.26 -62.55 14.38
C TYR A 270 -16.69 -63.92 14.80
N VAL A 271 -15.39 -63.98 15.12
CA VAL A 271 -14.76 -65.22 15.61
C VAL A 271 -15.20 -65.57 17.04
N GLN A 272 -15.43 -64.58 17.92
CA GLN A 272 -16.02 -64.84 19.25
C GLN A 272 -17.47 -65.32 19.17
N PHE A 273 -18.30 -64.73 18.31
CA PHE A 273 -19.70 -65.15 18.16
C PHE A 273 -19.83 -66.60 17.65
N GLN A 274 -18.89 -67.10 16.84
CA GLN A 274 -18.86 -68.52 16.45
C GLN A 274 -18.31 -69.47 17.52
N GLY A 275 -17.66 -68.95 18.57
CA GLY A 275 -17.18 -69.74 19.70
C GLY A 275 -18.23 -69.96 20.80
N GLU A 276 -19.22 -69.07 20.93
CA GLU A 276 -20.26 -69.12 21.97
C GLU A 276 -21.53 -69.89 21.55
N GLU A 277 -21.73 -70.21 20.27
CA GLU A 277 -22.88 -71.01 19.80
C GLU A 277 -22.72 -72.54 20.00
N ALA A 278 -21.65 -73.00 20.65
CA ALA A 278 -21.37 -74.42 20.87
C ALA A 278 -21.72 -74.95 22.28
N THR A 279 -22.65 -74.35 23.03
CA THR A 279 -23.19 -74.97 24.26
C THR A 279 -24.59 -74.46 24.60
N GLN A 280 -25.64 -75.14 24.10
CA GLN A 280 -26.87 -75.45 24.85
C GLN A 280 -27.87 -76.21 23.95
N ALA A 281 -27.96 -77.52 24.16
CA ALA A 281 -29.10 -78.33 23.77
C ALA A 281 -29.80 -78.81 25.06
N PRO A 282 -31.08 -78.48 25.31
CA PRO A 282 -31.85 -79.12 26.36
C PRO A 282 -32.63 -80.32 25.79
N ASN A 283 -32.28 -81.51 26.26
CA ASN A 283 -33.14 -82.69 26.26
C ASN A 283 -33.99 -82.67 27.54
N LEU A 284 -35.32 -82.79 27.44
CA LEU A 284 -36.05 -83.96 27.97
C LEU A 284 -37.55 -83.93 27.64
N MET A 285 -38.05 -85.11 27.27
CA MET A 285 -39.46 -85.52 27.22
C MET A 285 -39.97 -85.89 28.62
N ILE A 286 -41.30 -85.79 28.80
CA ILE A 286 -42.20 -86.38 29.83
C ILE A 286 -41.87 -86.03 31.29
#